data_AF-A0A1L0DQ19-F1
#
_entry.id   AF-A0A1L0DQ19-F1
#
_cell.length_a   1.000
_cell.length_b   1.000
_cell.length_c   1.000
_cell.angle_alpha   90.00
_cell.angle_beta   90.00
_cell.angle_gamma   90.00
#
_symmetry.space_group_name_H-M   'P 1'
#
loop_
_entity.id
_entity.type
_entity.pdbx_description
1 polymer ?
#
loop_
_entity_poly.entity_id
_entity_poly.type
_entity_poly.pdbx_seq_one_letter_code
_entity_poly.pdbx_strand_id
1 'polypeptide(L)'
;MAQLKHKNRKNADVISKSRAAKASLLTGMTVVAFLQLLYHVYWAFSSVYSHRFGGKLNSLAVVIGTLALNLFVTIKVLLFFETRLLSDQIDADHKKYL
;
A
#
# COMPACT_ATOMS: atom_id res chain seq x y z
N MET A 1 12.01 32.14 26.98
CA MET A 1 11.54 31.92 25.59
C MET A 1 12.42 30.94 24.77
N ALA A 2 13.73 30.89 24.96
CA ALA A 2 14.62 29.98 24.20
C ALA A 2 14.33 28.48 24.39
N GLN A 3 13.98 28.05 25.62
CA GLN A 3 13.66 26.65 25.91
C GLN A 3 12.37 26.16 25.23
N LEU A 4 11.38 27.03 25.07
CA LEU A 4 10.14 26.72 24.35
C LEU A 4 10.41 26.51 22.85
N LYS A 5 11.29 27.33 22.26
CA LYS A 5 11.70 27.21 20.84
C LYS A 5 12.46 25.91 20.58
N HIS A 6 13.30 25.48 21.53
CA HIS A 6 14.06 24.23 21.41
C HIS A 6 13.18 22.97 21.58
N LYS A 7 12.20 23.00 22.50
CA LYS A 7 11.22 21.92 22.68
C LYS A 7 10.33 21.77 21.44
N ASN A 8 9.91 22.88 20.85
CA ASN A 8 9.08 22.88 19.63
C ASN A 8 9.82 22.32 18.41
N ARG A 9 11.12 22.64 18.25
CA ARG A 9 11.98 22.06 17.20
C ARG A 9 12.20 20.55 17.37
N LYS A 10 12.48 20.09 18.59
CA LYS A 10 12.61 18.64 18.87
C LYS A 10 11.32 17.87 18.55
N ASN A 11 10.16 18.42 18.92
CA ASN A 11 8.87 17.79 18.61
C ASN A 11 8.58 17.79 17.09
N ALA A 12 8.90 18.87 16.38
CA ALA A 12 8.76 18.94 14.93
C ALA A 12 9.65 17.91 14.21
N ASP A 13 10.90 17.72 14.65
CA ASP A 13 11.82 16.72 14.10
C ASP A 13 11.33 15.29 14.34
N VAL A 14 10.78 14.99 15.53
CA VAL A 14 10.23 13.66 15.85
C VAL A 14 8.98 13.36 14.99
N ILE A 15 8.10 14.35 14.79
CA ILE A 15 6.93 14.22 13.92
C ILE A 15 7.35 14.04 12.45
N SER A 16 8.34 14.79 11.99
CA SER A 16 8.89 14.67 10.62
C SER A 16 9.51 13.29 10.36
N LYS A 17 10.33 12.78 11.29
CA LYS A 17 10.94 11.44 11.18
C LYS A 17 9.90 10.33 11.21
N SER A 18 8.89 10.43 12.08
CA SER A 18 7.77 9.48 12.13
C SER A 18 6.97 9.46 10.82
N ARG A 19 6.72 10.64 10.23
CA ARG A 19 6.04 10.78 8.94
C ARG A 19 6.86 10.16 7.80
N ALA A 20 8.16 10.43 7.75
CA ALA A 20 9.05 9.85 6.75
C ALA A 20 9.10 8.32 6.84
N ALA A 21 9.17 7.76 8.05
CA ALA A 21 9.16 6.32 8.27
C ALA A 21 7.84 5.65 7.84
N LYS A 22 6.71 6.29 8.12
CA LYS A 22 5.39 5.81 7.66
C LYS A 22 5.24 5.88 6.14
N ALA A 23 5.72 6.96 5.52
CA ALA A 23 5.72 7.10 4.07
C ALA A 23 6.61 6.02 3.42
N SER A 24 7.82 5.78 3.93
CA SER A 24 8.69 4.72 3.41
C SER A 24 8.08 3.32 3.58
N LEU A 25 7.36 3.08 4.67
CA LEU A 25 6.61 1.84 4.87
C LEU A 25 5.50 1.68 3.83
N LEU A 26 4.72 2.73 3.57
CA LEU A 26 3.67 2.70 2.55
C LEU A 26 4.28 2.45 1.17
N THR A 27 5.35 3.15 0.81
CA THR A 27 6.08 2.93 -0.44
C THR A 27 6.59 1.50 -0.55
N GLY A 28 7.18 0.95 0.51
CA GLY A 28 7.64 -0.44 0.56
C GLY A 28 6.49 -1.43 0.33
N MET A 29 5.34 -1.21 0.98
CA MET A 29 4.15 -2.03 0.77
C MET A 29 3.62 -1.94 -0.67
N THR A 30 3.63 -0.75 -1.27
CA THR A 30 3.24 -0.58 -2.68
C THR A 30 4.19 -1.35 -3.62
N VAL A 31 5.50 -1.32 -3.37
CA VAL A 31 6.48 -2.10 -4.15
C VAL A 31 6.22 -3.59 -4.01
N VAL A 32 5.99 -4.09 -2.79
CA VAL A 32 5.66 -5.50 -2.55
C VAL A 32 4.37 -5.89 -3.27
N ALA A 33 3.33 -5.07 -3.20
CA ALA A 33 2.07 -5.28 -3.91
C ALA A 33 2.28 -5.34 -5.44
N PHE A 34 3.14 -4.48 -5.98
CA PHE A 34 3.48 -4.49 -7.41
C PHE A 34 4.23 -5.77 -7.81
N LEU A 35 5.21 -6.21 -7.02
CA LEU A 35 5.93 -7.46 -7.27
C LEU A 35 4.99 -8.68 -7.19
N GLN A 36 4.08 -8.68 -6.22
CA GLN A 36 3.06 -9.72 -6.10
C GLN A 36 2.15 -9.74 -7.34
N LEU A 37 1.76 -8.59 -7.87
CA LEU A 37 0.97 -8.51 -9.09
C LEU A 37 1.73 -9.10 -10.30
N LEU A 38 3.00 -8.76 -10.48
CA LEU A 38 3.84 -9.32 -11.55
C LEU A 38 3.92 -10.86 -11.46
N TYR A 39 4.11 -11.39 -10.26
CA TYR A 39 4.11 -12.83 -10.03
C TYR A 39 2.76 -13.46 -10.41
N HIS A 40 1.63 -12.85 -10.03
CA HIS A 40 0.31 -13.38 -10.37
C HIS A 40 0.01 -13.30 -11.87
N VAL A 41 0.49 -12.28 -12.56
CA VAL A 41 0.40 -12.18 -14.03
C VAL A 41 1.19 -13.31 -14.69
N TYR A 42 2.43 -13.56 -14.25
CA TYR A 42 3.21 -14.69 -14.76
C TYR A 42 2.50 -16.04 -14.51
N TRP A 43 2.02 -16.25 -13.28
CA TRP A 43 1.26 -17.45 -12.91
C TRP A 43 -0.02 -17.61 -13.75
N ALA A 44 -0.70 -16.51 -14.05
CA ALA A 44 -1.89 -16.46 -14.89
C ALA A 44 -1.58 -16.96 -16.31
N PHE A 45 -0.54 -16.42 -16.95
CA PHE A 45 -0.10 -16.87 -18.28
C PHE A 45 0.27 -18.35 -18.26
N SER A 46 1.06 -18.79 -17.27
CA SER A 46 1.45 -20.19 -17.14
C SER A 46 0.24 -21.11 -16.95
N SER A 47 -0.75 -20.71 -16.16
CA SER A 47 -1.93 -21.54 -15.85
C SER A 47 -2.87 -21.70 -17.03
N VAL A 48 -3.01 -20.66 -17.86
CA VAL A 48 -3.77 -20.74 -19.12
C VAL A 48 -3.06 -21.62 -20.13
N TYR A 49 -1.74 -21.46 -20.29
CA TYR A 49 -0.96 -22.25 -21.24
C TYR A 49 -0.93 -23.74 -20.88
N SER A 50 -0.75 -24.04 -19.58
CA SER A 50 -0.68 -25.42 -19.10
C SER A 50 -2.03 -26.09 -18.91
N HIS A 51 -3.16 -25.44 -19.28
CA HIS A 51 -4.51 -25.98 -19.09
C HIS A 51 -4.77 -26.44 -17.64
N ARG A 52 -4.24 -25.67 -16.67
CA ARG A 52 -4.15 -26.09 -15.26
C ARG A 52 -5.50 -26.41 -14.63
N PHE A 53 -6.56 -25.77 -15.10
CA PHE A 53 -7.93 -25.94 -14.59
C PHE A 53 -8.84 -26.64 -15.61
N GLY A 54 -8.27 -27.56 -16.39
CA GLY A 54 -8.97 -28.27 -17.45
C GLY A 54 -8.99 -27.47 -18.74
N GLY A 55 -10.16 -27.30 -19.35
CA GLY A 55 -10.28 -26.57 -20.62
C GLY A 55 -9.72 -25.15 -20.59
N LYS A 56 -9.34 -24.61 -21.76
CA LYS A 56 -8.83 -23.23 -21.89
C LYS A 56 -9.78 -22.19 -21.29
N LEU A 57 -11.09 -22.34 -21.52
CA LEU A 57 -12.11 -21.42 -21.00
C LEU A 57 -12.19 -21.45 -19.47
N ASN A 58 -12.16 -22.64 -18.86
CA ASN A 58 -12.16 -22.76 -17.40
C ASN A 58 -10.89 -22.15 -16.79
N SER A 59 -9.74 -22.44 -17.40
CA SER A 59 -8.46 -21.86 -16.96
C SER A 59 -8.46 -20.33 -17.08
N LEU A 60 -9.01 -19.79 -18.16
CA LEU A 60 -9.15 -18.34 -18.36
C LEU A 60 -10.09 -17.72 -17.30
N ALA A 61 -11.26 -18.31 -17.07
CA ALA A 61 -12.23 -17.81 -16.10
C ALA A 61 -11.66 -17.77 -14.67
N VAL A 62 -11.01 -18.86 -14.24
CA VAL A 62 -10.37 -18.94 -12.91
C VAL A 62 -9.24 -17.93 -12.78
N VAL A 63 -8.41 -17.78 -13.80
CA VAL A 63 -7.29 -16.83 -13.81
C VAL A 63 -7.77 -15.39 -13.75
N ILE A 64 -8.76 -15.01 -14.57
CA ILE A 64 -9.34 -13.67 -14.56
C ILE A 64 -9.97 -13.38 -13.19
N GLY A 65 -10.77 -14.32 -12.67
CA GLY A 65 -11.40 -14.17 -11.35
C GLY A 65 -10.38 -13.99 -10.23
N THR A 66 -9.30 -14.77 -10.26
CA THR A 66 -8.22 -14.71 -9.26
C THR A 66 -7.45 -13.39 -9.35
N LEU A 67 -7.13 -12.92 -10.55
CA LEU A 67 -6.47 -11.63 -10.77
C LEU A 67 -7.34 -10.46 -10.30
N ALA A 68 -8.64 -10.47 -10.65
CA ALA A 68 -9.58 -9.44 -10.23
C ALA A 68 -9.74 -9.40 -8.71
N LEU A 69 -9.88 -10.56 -8.07
CA LEU A 69 -9.94 -10.65 -6.62
C LEU A 69 -8.65 -10.16 -5.95
N ASN A 70 -7.49 -10.56 -6.47
CA ASN A 70 -6.20 -10.11 -5.96
C ASN A 70 -6.05 -8.58 -6.04
N LEU A 71 -6.41 -8.00 -7.19
CA LEU A 71 -6.39 -6.54 -7.39
C LEU A 71 -7.32 -5.84 -6.38
N PHE A 72 -8.54 -6.33 -6.23
CA PHE A 72 -9.51 -5.77 -5.28
C PHE A 72 -9.00 -5.82 -3.83
N VAL A 73 -8.51 -6.97 -3.38
CA VAL A 73 -7.97 -7.15 -2.03
C VAL A 73 -6.76 -6.24 -1.82
N THR A 74 -5.84 -6.19 -2.78
CA THR A 74 -4.64 -5.35 -2.71
C THR A 74 -5.00 -3.87 -2.56
N ILE A 75 -5.94 -3.37 -3.35
CA ILE A 75 -6.44 -1.99 -3.23
C ILE A 75 -7.03 -1.73 -1.85
N LYS A 76 -7.89 -2.64 -1.35
CA LYS A 76 -8.48 -2.49 -0.01
C LYS A 76 -7.44 -2.48 1.10
N VAL A 77 -6.42 -3.33 1.00
CA VAL A 77 -5.31 -3.38 1.97
C VAL A 77 -4.49 -2.10 1.93
N LEU A 78 -4.11 -1.62 0.74
CA LEU A 78 -3.36 -0.36 0.60
C LEU A 78 -4.16 0.84 1.14
N LEU A 79 -5.44 0.93 0.82
CA LEU A 79 -6.33 1.97 1.36
C LEU A 79 -6.48 1.88 2.88
N PHE A 80 -6.58 0.68 3.43
CA PHE A 80 -6.62 0.48 4.89
C PHE A 80 -5.33 1.00 5.55
N PHE A 81 -4.17 0.68 4.98
CA PHE A 81 -2.89 1.18 5.49
C PHE A 81 -2.75 2.69 5.31
N GLU A 82 -3.16 3.24 4.18
CA GLU A 82 -3.16 4.69 3.95
C GLU A 82 -4.03 5.41 4.98
N THR A 83 -5.28 4.99 5.12
CA THR A 83 -6.23 5.61 6.06
C THR A 83 -5.76 5.47 7.51
N ARG A 84 -5.24 4.31 7.93
CA ARG A 84 -4.74 4.15 9.31
C ARG A 84 -3.38 4.77 9.60
N LEU A 85 -2.46 4.82 8.64
CA LEU A 85 -1.12 5.35 8.87
C LEU A 85 -1.03 6.87 8.63
N LEU A 86 -1.73 7.39 7.62
CA LEU A 86 -1.65 8.79 7.18
C LEU A 86 -2.82 9.67 7.66
N SER A 87 -4.06 9.16 7.69
CA SER A 87 -5.24 10.03 7.94
C SER A 87 -5.26 10.65 9.34
N ASP A 88 -4.74 9.96 10.37
CA ASP A 88 -4.73 10.46 11.75
C ASP A 88 -3.81 11.68 11.96
N GLN A 89 -2.94 12.02 11.00
CA GLN A 89 -1.90 13.07 11.19
C GLN A 89 -1.91 14.19 10.15
N ILE A 90 -2.63 14.05 9.03
CA ILE A 90 -2.80 15.14 8.06
C ILE A 90 -3.73 16.23 8.64
N ASP A 91 -4.79 15.83 9.35
CA ASP A 91 -5.75 16.77 9.96
C ASP A 91 -5.13 17.54 11.16
N ALA A 92 -4.13 16.94 11.82
CA ALA A 92 -3.36 17.60 12.88
C ALA A 92 -2.41 18.69 12.36
N ASP A 93 -1.99 18.62 11.09
CA ASP A 93 -1.09 19.61 10.47
C ASP A 93 -1.85 20.83 9.94
N HIS A 94 -3.10 20.65 9.49
CA HIS A 94 -3.94 21.75 9.00
C HIS A 94 -4.33 22.75 10.10
N LYS A 95 -4.44 22.28 11.35
CA LYS A 95 -4.68 23.15 12.53
C LYS A 95 -3.45 23.89 13.03
N LYS A 96 -2.26 23.67 12.44
CA LYS A 96 -1.04 24.37 12.84
C LYS A 96 -0.81 25.68 12.07
N TYR A 97 -1.53 25.87 10.96
CA TYR A 97 -1.44 27.05 10.09
C TYR A 97 -2.72 27.92 10.09
N LEU A 98 -3.66 27.63 10.99
CA LEU A 98 -4.75 28.50 11.43
C LEU A 98 -4.51 28.86 12.90
#